data_AF-A0A9Y1Z6B9-F1
#
_entry.id   AF-A0A9Y1Z6B9-F1
#
_cell.length_a   1.000
_cell.length_b   1.000
_cell.length_c   1.000
_cell.angle_alpha   90.00
_cell.angle_beta   90.00
_cell.angle_gamma   90.00
#
_symmetry.space_group_name_H-M   'P 1'
#
loop_
_entity.id
_entity.type
_entity.pdbx_description
1 polymer ?
#
loop_
_entity_poly.entity_id
_entity_poly.type
_entity_poly.pdbx_seq_one_letter_code
_entity_poly.pdbx_strand_id
1 'polypeptide(L)' 'MGSKNISIPEDVYEKLREERRADESFGEAIDRLLGRRQLAEFWGAWDEKTADRARAAIETSRERTDDRLERLYD' A
#
# COMPACT_ATOMS: atom_id res chain seq x y z
N MET A 1 0.72 -18.82 21.18
CA MET A 1 -0.17 -17.74 20.70
C MET A 1 -1.59 -18.09 21.12
N GLY A 2 -2.30 -17.17 21.76
CA GLY A 2 -3.69 -17.41 22.17
C GLY A 2 -4.65 -17.17 21.00
N SER A 3 -5.66 -18.02 20.82
CA SER A 3 -6.76 -17.77 19.90
C SER A 3 -7.89 -17.04 20.61
N LYS A 4 -8.62 -16.21 19.86
CA LYS A 4 -9.89 -15.61 20.30
C LYS A 4 -10.94 -15.91 19.24
N ASN A 5 -12.15 -16.25 19.67
CA ASN A 5 -13.29 -16.39 18.79
C ASN A 5 -14.07 -15.08 18.79
N ILE A 6 -14.40 -14.58 17.59
CA ILE A 6 -15.26 -13.40 17.40
C ILE A 6 -16.43 -13.80 16.50
N SER A 7 -17.61 -13.27 16.78
CA SER A 7 -18.74 -13.34 15.86
C SER A 7 -18.74 -12.08 15.00
N ILE A 8 -18.86 -12.25 13.69
CA ILE A 8 -18.96 -11.17 12.73
C ILE A 8 -20.29 -11.27 11.99
N PRO A 9 -20.86 -10.15 11.52
CA PRO A 9 -21.99 -10.17 10.60
C PRO A 9 -21.70 -11.00 9.34
N GLU A 10 -22.73 -11.65 8.79
CA GLU A 10 -22.60 -12.52 7.61
C GLU A 10 -22.05 -11.77 6.39
N ASP A 11 -22.48 -10.52 6.19
CA ASP A 11 -22.00 -9.67 5.09
C ASP A 11 -20.51 -9.33 5.22
N VAL A 12 -20.00 -9.25 6.46
CA VAL A 12 -18.57 -9.05 6.73
C VAL A 12 -17.80 -10.35 6.48
N TYR A 13 -18.36 -11.50 6.84
CA TYR A 13 -17.77 -12.80 6.56
C TYR A 13 -17.62 -13.03 5.05
N GLU A 14 -18.64 -12.76 4.25
CA GLU A 14 -18.57 -12.94 2.79
C GLU A 14 -17.53 -12.01 2.15
N LYS A 15 -17.45 -10.74 2.58
CA LYS A 15 -16.37 -9.83 2.14
C LYS A 15 -14.99 -10.37 2.48
N LEU A 16 -14.81 -10.88 3.70
CA LEU A 16 -13.53 -11.47 4.11
C LEU A 16 -13.21 -12.74 3.31
N ARG A 17 -14.22 -13.51 2.93
CA ARG A 17 -14.09 -14.71 2.10
C ARG A 17 -13.69 -14.38 0.66
N GLU A 18 -14.21 -13.31 0.09
CA GLU A 18 -13.83 -12.81 -1.24
C GLU A 18 -12.39 -12.30 -1.29
N GLU A 19 -11.95 -11.61 -0.24
CA GLU A 19 -10.60 -11.06 -0.12
C GLU A 19 -9.53 -12.13 0.21
N ARG A 20 -9.96 -13.31 0.70
CA ARG A 20 -9.08 -14.40 1.10
C ARG A 20 -8.45 -15.07 -0.12
N ARG A 21 -7.12 -15.21 -0.10
CA ARG A 21 -6.35 -15.97 -1.10
C ARG A 21 -6.50 -17.48 -0.89
N ALA A 22 -6.34 -18.27 -1.95
CA ALA A 22 -6.52 -19.72 -1.92
C ALA A 22 -5.64 -20.42 -0.86
N ASP A 23 -4.42 -19.90 -0.68
CA ASP A 23 -3.36 -20.54 0.11
C ASP A 23 -3.24 -19.98 1.55
N GLU A 24 -4.07 -19.01 1.95
CA GLU A 24 -3.99 -18.36 3.28
C GLU A 24 -5.19 -18.74 4.17
N SER A 25 -5.06 -18.74 5.49
CA SER A 25 -6.16 -18.86 6.46
C SER A 25 -6.90 -17.53 6.65
N PHE A 26 -8.09 -17.55 7.27
CA PHE A 26 -8.80 -16.30 7.62
C PHE A 26 -8.01 -15.41 8.58
N GLY A 27 -7.25 -16.01 9.51
CA GLY A 27 -6.38 -15.26 10.41
C GLY A 27 -5.27 -14.53 9.65
N GLU A 28 -4.64 -15.20 8.69
CA GLU A 28 -3.60 -14.61 7.82
C GLU A 28 -4.18 -13.55 6.88
N ALA A 29 -5.39 -13.75 6.36
CA ALA A 29 -6.09 -12.74 5.58
C ALA A 29 -6.34 -11.47 6.42
N ILE A 30 -6.84 -11.62 7.66
CA ILE A 30 -7.05 -10.50 8.59
C ILE A 30 -5.73 -9.81 8.91
N ASP A 31 -4.67 -10.56 9.21
CA ASP A 31 -3.35 -10.00 9.51
C ASP A 31 -2.74 -9.27 8.31
N ARG A 32 -2.95 -9.74 7.08
CA ARG A 32 -2.55 -9.05 5.85
C ARG A 32 -3.35 -7.77 5.60
N LEU A 33 -4.67 -7.82 5.80
CA LEU A 33 -5.59 -6.69 5.53
C LEU A 33 -5.43 -5.58 6.59
N LEU A 34 -5.22 -5.96 7.85
CA LEU A 34 -5.01 -5.03 8.96
C LEU A 34 -3.54 -4.71 9.20
N GLY A 35 -2.65 -5.55 8.67
CA GLY A 35 -1.21 -5.41 8.75
C GLY A 35 -0.75 -4.15 8.05
N ARG A 36 -0.37 -3.15 8.85
CA ARG A 36 0.40 -2.03 8.34
C ARG A 36 1.82 -2.54 8.09
N ARG A 37 2.11 -2.86 6.82
CA ARG A 37 3.49 -3.03 6.36
C ARG A 37 4.25 -1.77 6.74
N GLN A 38 5.31 -1.92 7.52
CA GLN A 38 6.12 -0.78 7.89
C GLN A 38 6.92 -0.38 6.66
N LEU A 39 6.90 0.90 6.27
CA LEU A 39 7.67 1.36 5.11
C LEU A 39 9.17 1.03 5.25
N ALA A 40 9.66 0.93 6.49
CA ALA A 40 11.01 0.48 6.82
C ALA A 40 11.35 -0.92 6.28
N GLU A 41 10.37 -1.81 6.09
CA GLU A 41 10.58 -3.15 5.52
C GLU A 41 11.03 -3.11 4.06
N PHE A 42 10.83 -1.98 3.38
CA PHE A 42 11.24 -1.78 1.99
C PHE A 42 12.56 -1.00 1.87
N TRP A 43 13.22 -0.70 2.99
CA TRP A 43 14.50 0.01 2.99
C TRP A 43 15.56 -0.79 2.21
N GLY A 44 16.20 -0.14 1.24
CA GLY A 44 17.22 -0.77 0.38
C GLY A 44 16.68 -1.69 -0.72
N ALA A 45 15.36 -1.74 -0.94
CA ALA A 45 14.78 -2.57 -2.00
C ALA A 45 15.09 -2.09 -3.42
N TRP A 46 15.50 -0.82 -3.60
CA TRP A 46 15.87 -0.26 -4.89
C TRP A 46 17.39 -0.18 -5.04
N ASP A 47 17.88 -0.57 -6.22
CA ASP A 47 19.24 -0.24 -6.63
C ASP A 47 19.37 1.26 -6.96
N GLU A 48 20.62 1.73 -7.06
CA GLU A 48 20.91 3.16 -7.31
C GLU A 48 20.25 3.64 -8.60
N LYS A 49 20.31 2.84 -9.67
CA LYS A 49 19.73 3.17 -10.97
C LYS A 49 18.21 3.38 -10.89
N THR A 50 17.51 2.52 -10.15
CA THR A 50 16.07 2.62 -9.96
C THR A 50 15.72 3.83 -9.09
N ALA A 51 16.50 4.08 -8.04
CA ALA A 51 16.36 5.26 -7.21
C ALA A 51 16.56 6.56 -8.01
N ASP A 52 17.57 6.62 -8.87
CA ASP A 52 17.85 7.79 -9.73
C ASP A 52 16.72 8.04 -10.74
N ARG A 53 16.21 6.98 -11.37
CA ARG A 53 15.05 7.10 -12.27
C ARG A 53 13.83 7.65 -11.52
N ALA A 54 13.59 7.17 -10.31
CA ALA A 54 12.48 7.66 -9.48
C ALA A 54 12.65 9.15 -9.12
N ARG A 55 13.88 9.56 -8.74
CA ARG A 55 14.19 10.98 -8.47
C ARG A 55 13.93 11.87 -9.68
N ALA A 56 14.46 11.51 -10.85
CA ALA A 56 14.27 12.28 -12.08
C ALA A 56 12.78 12.41 -12.47
N ALA A 57 12.00 11.34 -12.30
CA ALA A 57 10.56 11.38 -12.56
C ALA A 57 9.80 12.31 -11.59
N ILE A 58 10.21 12.33 -10.32
CA ILE A 58 9.63 13.25 -9.31
C ILE A 58 9.98 14.69 -9.64
N GLU A 59 11.23 15.00 -9.99
CA GLU A 59 11.67 16.34 -10.39
C GLU A 59 10.87 16.84 -11.59
N THR A 60 10.79 16.03 -12.65
CA THR A 60 9.98 16.34 -13.85
C THR A 60 8.50 16.60 -13.49
N SER A 61 7.94 15.84 -12.54
CA SER A 61 6.56 16.05 -12.11
C SER A 61 6.36 17.35 -11.34
N ARG A 62 7.36 17.76 -10.55
CA ARG A 62 7.33 19.02 -9.77
C ARG A 62 7.43 20.22 -10.70
N GLU A 63 8.40 20.22 -11.61
CA GLU A 63 8.56 21.27 -12.62
C GLU A 63 7.26 21.49 -13.40
N ARG A 64 6.62 20.42 -13.90
CA ARG A 64 5.33 20.54 -14.60
C ARG A 64 4.21 21.12 -13.73
N THR A 65 4.25 20.87 -12.43
CA THR A 65 3.26 21.37 -11.49
C THR A 65 3.49 22.86 -11.24
N ASP A 66 4.74 23.26 -11.04
CA ASP A 66 5.14 24.65 -10.84
C ASP A 66 4.83 25.48 -12.09
N ASP A 67 5.22 25.01 -13.28
CA ASP A 67 4.87 25.62 -14.58
C ASP A 67 3.34 25.81 -14.74
N ARG A 68 2.55 24.85 -14.25
CA ARG A 68 1.09 24.93 -14.32
C ARG A 68 0.53 25.96 -13.34
N LEU A 69 1.11 26.05 -12.15
CA LEU A 69 0.69 27.02 -11.14
C LEU A 69 1.06 28.44 -11.58
N GLU A 70 2.27 28.66 -12.10
CA GLU A 70 2.69 29.96 -12.65
C GLU A 70 1.70 30.46 -13.70
N ARG A 71 1.31 29.60 -14.66
CA ARG A 71 0.28 29.94 -15.68
C ARG A 71 -1.12 30.23 -15.13
N LEU A 72 -1.46 29.82 -13.92
CA LEU A 72 -2.77 30.08 -13.31
C LEU A 72 -2.79 31.44 -12.58
N TYR A 73 -1.63 31.92 -12.13
CA TYR A 73 -1.48 33.16 -11.38
C TYR A 73 -1.04 34.36 -12.24
N ASP A 74 -0.71 34.14 -13.52
CA ASP A 74 -0.63 35.15 -14.60
C ASP A 74 -2.02 35.51 -15.16
#